data_AF-Q0Q5B5-F1
#
_entry.id   AF-Q0Q5B5-F1
#
_cell.length_a   1.000
_cell.length_b   1.000
_cell.length_c   1.000
_cell.angle_alpha   90.00
_cell.angle_beta   90.00
_cell.angle_gamma   90.00
#
_symmetry.space_group_name_H-M   'P 1'
#
loop_
_entity.id
_entity.type
_entity.pdbx_description
1 polymer ?
#
loop_
_entity_poly.entity_id
_entity_poly.type
_entity_poly.pdbx_seq_one_letter_code
_entity_poly.pdbx_strand_id
1 'polypeptide(L)'
;SCDLFNKNRNSNANLLKTLDNNQKQALIYFKDTLQDIKYLSYLTTSQINFLDDLEKNKKAPGLQYKLKKTLSSEYDESQFNKLLNELGNAKAKQFLQQLHIMLQSIKDGTLTSFSSANFNDLQNLEQKKERALQSINGELYVEYYFYINGISNPDNFFEKIMEYLKT
;
A
#
# COMPACT_ATOMS: atom_id res chain seq x y z
N SER A 1 -3.10 -37.89 5.93
CA SER A 1 -3.91 -36.76 5.46
C SER A 1 -3.40 -35.52 6.17
N CYS A 2 -2.81 -34.57 5.44
CA CYS A 2 -2.09 -33.42 5.99
C CYS A 2 -3.02 -32.24 6.26
N ASP A 3 -3.27 -31.93 7.53
CA ASP A 3 -3.96 -30.71 7.98
C ASP A 3 -3.02 -29.49 8.00
N LEU A 4 -2.44 -29.15 6.85
CA LEU A 4 -1.66 -27.90 6.69
C LEU A 4 -2.53 -26.69 6.31
N PHE A 5 -3.81 -26.89 6.00
CA PHE A 5 -4.73 -25.81 5.62
C PHE A 5 -5.35 -25.05 6.81
N ASN A 6 -5.17 -25.51 8.05
CA ASN A 6 -5.88 -24.95 9.20
C ASN A 6 -5.11 -23.84 9.97
N LYS A 7 -3.84 -23.60 9.66
CA LYS A 7 -3.06 -22.53 10.33
C LYS A 7 -3.37 -21.12 9.81
N ASN A 8 -3.72 -20.96 8.53
CA ASN A 8 -3.98 -19.65 7.92
C ASN A 8 -5.34 -19.03 8.29
N ARG A 9 -6.35 -19.84 8.67
CA ARG A 9 -7.63 -19.30 9.16
C ARG A 9 -7.52 -18.68 10.55
N ASN A 10 -6.57 -19.13 11.37
CA ASN A 10 -6.41 -18.67 12.76
C ASN A 10 -5.59 -17.40 12.91
N SER A 11 -4.64 -17.12 11.99
CA SER A 11 -3.76 -15.94 12.11
C SER A 11 -4.48 -14.63 11.81
N ASN A 12 -5.30 -14.55 10.76
CA ASN A 12 -6.09 -13.35 10.46
C ASN A 12 -7.16 -13.06 11.50
N ALA A 13 -7.86 -14.10 11.97
CA ALA A 13 -8.79 -13.98 13.08
C ALA A 13 -8.09 -13.49 14.36
N ASN A 14 -6.82 -13.84 14.57
CA ASN A 14 -6.03 -13.33 15.69
C ASN A 14 -5.56 -11.89 15.49
N LEU A 15 -5.12 -11.50 14.29
CA LEU A 15 -4.75 -10.10 14.04
C LEU A 15 -5.92 -9.16 14.33
N LEU A 16 -7.08 -9.41 13.70
CA LEU A 16 -8.28 -8.58 13.83
C LEU A 16 -8.76 -8.39 15.27
N LYS A 17 -8.64 -9.43 16.10
CA LYS A 17 -8.99 -9.38 17.54
C LYS A 17 -8.06 -8.47 18.34
N THR A 18 -6.85 -8.26 17.87
CA THR A 18 -5.82 -7.50 18.58
C THR A 18 -5.65 -6.07 18.08
N LEU A 19 -6.39 -5.68 17.03
CA LEU A 19 -6.42 -4.32 16.52
C LEU A 19 -7.27 -3.42 17.43
N ASP A 20 -6.78 -2.21 17.72
CA ASP A 20 -7.60 -1.16 18.30
C ASP A 20 -8.55 -0.55 17.25
N ASN A 21 -9.38 0.41 17.67
CA ASN A 21 -10.38 1.03 16.79
C ASN A 21 -9.76 1.83 15.64
N ASN A 22 -8.62 2.49 15.88
CA ASN A 22 -7.94 3.31 14.88
C ASN A 22 -7.32 2.42 13.80
N GLN A 23 -6.68 1.33 14.22
CA GLN A 23 -6.12 0.31 13.33
C GLN A 23 -7.21 -0.40 12.51
N LYS A 24 -8.38 -0.68 13.10
CA LYS A 24 -9.53 -1.25 12.37
C LYS A 24 -10.06 -0.31 11.30
N GLN A 25 -10.17 0.98 11.60
CA GLN A 25 -10.59 1.99 10.62
C GLN A 25 -9.59 2.11 9.47
N ALA A 26 -8.29 2.16 9.77
CA ALA A 26 -7.25 2.18 8.74
C ALA A 26 -7.25 0.90 7.89
N LEU A 27 -7.57 -0.26 8.49
CA LEU A 27 -7.67 -1.51 7.76
C LEU A 27 -8.83 -1.49 6.75
N ILE A 28 -10.00 -1.00 7.17
CA ILE A 28 -11.17 -0.84 6.30
C ILE A 28 -10.81 0.12 5.16
N TYR A 29 -10.24 1.28 5.49
CA TYR A 29 -9.81 2.28 4.52
C TYR A 29 -8.84 1.70 3.48
N PHE A 30 -7.84 0.93 3.93
CA PHE A 30 -6.88 0.30 3.05
C PHE A 30 -7.57 -0.70 2.11
N LYS A 31 -8.45 -1.56 2.63
CA LYS A 31 -9.24 -2.49 1.81
C LYS A 31 -10.08 -1.77 0.75
N ASP A 32 -10.75 -0.68 1.12
CA ASP A 32 -11.57 0.10 0.19
C ASP A 32 -10.71 0.73 -0.90
N THR A 33 -9.52 1.22 -0.53
CA THR A 33 -8.54 1.78 -1.48
C THR A 33 -8.10 0.75 -2.52
N LEU A 34 -7.83 -0.49 -2.11
CA LEU A 34 -7.39 -1.56 -3.02
C LEU A 34 -8.47 -2.00 -4.03
N GLN A 35 -9.73 -1.72 -3.74
CA GLN A 35 -10.87 -2.02 -4.61
C GLN A 35 -11.22 -0.85 -5.55
N ASP A 36 -10.65 0.33 -5.32
CA ASP A 36 -10.96 1.53 -6.10
C ASP A 36 -10.12 1.59 -7.38
N ILE A 37 -10.77 1.28 -8.51
CA ILE A 37 -10.15 1.18 -9.84
C ILE A 37 -9.50 2.51 -10.27
N LYS A 38 -9.89 3.66 -9.69
CA LYS A 38 -9.34 4.95 -10.09
C LYS A 38 -7.82 5.05 -9.88
N TYR A 39 -7.25 4.19 -9.02
CA TYR A 39 -5.80 4.12 -8.77
C TYR A 39 -5.04 3.18 -9.73
N LEU A 40 -5.73 2.50 -10.66
CA LEU A 40 -5.10 1.66 -11.68
C LEU A 40 -4.09 2.42 -12.56
N SER A 41 -4.33 3.71 -12.79
CA SER A 41 -3.41 4.57 -13.53
C SER A 41 -2.07 4.76 -12.80
N TYR A 42 -2.08 4.81 -11.46
CA TYR A 42 -0.86 4.85 -10.65
C TYR A 42 -0.08 3.55 -10.79
N LEU A 43 -0.75 2.39 -10.72
CA LEU A 43 -0.12 1.09 -10.93
C LEU A 43 0.55 1.00 -12.31
N THR A 44 -0.16 1.40 -13.36
CA THR A 44 0.36 1.38 -14.74
C THR A 44 1.58 2.29 -14.89
N THR A 45 1.52 3.49 -14.32
CA THR A 45 2.62 4.46 -14.37
C THR A 45 3.84 3.96 -13.61
N SER A 46 3.65 3.44 -12.40
CA SER A 46 4.74 2.87 -11.59
C SER A 46 5.36 1.63 -12.25
N GLN A 47 4.55 0.79 -12.90
CA GLN A 47 5.02 -0.36 -13.66
C GLN A 47 5.95 0.07 -14.80
N ILE A 48 5.54 1.06 -15.60
CA ILE A 48 6.35 1.58 -16.71
C ILE A 48 7.66 2.18 -16.18
N ASN A 49 7.56 3.07 -15.19
CA ASN A 49 8.74 3.72 -14.61
C ASN A 49 9.74 2.70 -14.04
N PHE A 50 9.24 1.66 -13.37
CA PHE A 50 10.12 0.64 -12.80
C PHE A 50 10.74 -0.26 -13.87
N LEU A 51 9.99 -0.60 -14.93
CA LEU A 51 10.54 -1.31 -16.08
C LEU A 51 11.64 -0.50 -16.77
N ASP A 52 11.40 0.78 -17.03
CA ASP A 52 12.35 1.69 -17.66
C ASP A 52 13.66 1.79 -16.88
N ASP A 53 13.59 1.90 -15.55
CA ASP A 53 14.78 1.93 -14.69
C ASP A 53 15.57 0.61 -14.79
N LEU A 54 14.89 -0.54 -14.75
CA LEU A 54 15.53 -1.84 -14.86
C LEU A 54 16.19 -2.06 -16.22
N GLU A 55 15.54 -1.61 -17.31
CA GLU A 55 16.08 -1.71 -18.67
C GLU A 55 17.29 -0.81 -18.87
N LYS A 56 17.22 0.46 -18.44
CA LYS A 56 18.34 1.42 -18.50
C LYS A 56 19.57 0.90 -17.75
N ASN A 57 19.34 0.29 -16.59
CA ASN A 57 20.42 -0.24 -15.75
C ASN A 57 20.79 -1.70 -16.05
N LYS A 58 20.16 -2.36 -17.03
CA LYS A 58 20.36 -3.78 -17.39
C LYS A 58 20.25 -4.72 -16.18
N LYS A 59 19.30 -4.47 -15.27
CA LYS A 59 19.12 -5.22 -14.01
C LYS A 59 17.95 -6.19 -14.07
N ALA A 60 18.08 -7.32 -13.37
CA ALA A 60 16.99 -8.25 -13.02
C ALA A 60 16.07 -8.65 -14.21
N PRO A 61 16.58 -9.39 -15.21
CA PRO A 61 15.81 -9.76 -16.41
C PRO A 61 14.51 -10.52 -16.10
N GLY A 62 14.47 -11.29 -15.02
CA GLY A 62 13.25 -11.96 -14.56
C GLY A 62 12.16 -11.00 -14.10
N LEU A 63 12.53 -9.90 -13.44
CA LEU A 63 11.58 -8.84 -13.03
C LEU A 63 11.10 -8.04 -14.25
N GLN A 64 11.99 -7.73 -15.19
CA GLN A 64 11.62 -7.08 -16.44
C GLN A 64 10.56 -7.90 -17.20
N TYR A 65 10.73 -9.22 -17.28
CA TYR A 65 9.74 -10.09 -17.93
C TYR A 65 8.36 -10.04 -17.24
N LYS A 66 8.32 -9.97 -15.90
CA LYS A 66 7.05 -9.80 -15.17
C LYS A 66 6.42 -8.43 -15.47
N LEU A 67 7.21 -7.37 -15.41
CA LEU A 67 6.77 -5.99 -15.63
C LEU A 67 6.37 -5.69 -17.09
N LYS A 68 6.77 -6.53 -18.06
CA LYS A 68 6.29 -6.44 -19.45
C LYS A 68 4.88 -7.00 -19.65
N LYS A 69 4.36 -7.76 -18.67
CA LYS A 69 3.00 -8.32 -18.72
C LYS A 69 2.02 -7.38 -18.05
N THR A 70 0.74 -7.52 -18.40
CA THR A 70 -0.34 -6.88 -17.63
C THR A 70 -0.33 -7.42 -16.19
N LEU A 71 -0.27 -6.50 -15.22
CA LEU A 71 -0.32 -6.86 -13.81
C LEU A 71 -1.76 -7.14 -13.38
N SER A 72 -1.93 -8.13 -12.50
CA SER A 72 -3.19 -8.33 -11.79
C SER A 72 -3.51 -7.08 -10.99
N SER A 73 -4.77 -6.62 -11.08
CA SER A 73 -5.29 -5.42 -10.42
C SER A 73 -6.69 -5.65 -9.81
N GLU A 74 -7.13 -6.91 -9.76
CA GLU A 74 -8.39 -7.29 -9.13
C GLU A 74 -8.16 -7.62 -7.66
N TYR A 75 -9.04 -7.10 -6.81
CA TYR A 75 -8.97 -7.35 -5.37
C TYR A 75 -9.28 -8.81 -5.05
N ASP A 76 -8.37 -9.46 -4.33
CA ASP A 76 -8.54 -10.81 -3.80
C ASP A 76 -8.29 -10.78 -2.28
N GLU A 77 -9.36 -11.02 -1.52
CA GLU A 77 -9.35 -11.08 -0.06
C GLU A 77 -8.33 -12.11 0.47
N SER A 78 -8.06 -13.19 -0.26
CA SER A 78 -7.07 -14.20 0.13
C SER A 78 -5.63 -13.68 0.00
N GLN A 79 -5.33 -12.91 -1.04
CA GLN A 79 -4.01 -12.28 -1.24
C GLN A 79 -3.77 -11.15 -0.23
N PHE A 80 -4.81 -10.38 0.07
CA PHE A 80 -4.79 -9.38 1.12
C PHE A 80 -4.46 -9.99 2.48
N ASN A 81 -5.18 -11.04 2.83
CA ASN A 81 -4.97 -11.81 4.05
C ASN A 81 -3.59 -12.47 4.09
N LYS A 82 -3.05 -12.88 2.95
CA LYS A 82 -1.69 -13.40 2.85
C LYS A 82 -0.66 -12.33 3.19
N LEU A 83 -0.80 -11.10 2.66
CA LEU A 83 0.11 -9.99 2.99
C LEU A 83 0.14 -9.74 4.49
N LEU A 84 -1.02 -9.60 5.14
CA LEU A 84 -1.09 -9.34 6.59
C LEU A 84 -0.44 -10.46 7.42
N ASN A 85 -0.62 -11.71 7.00
CA ASN A 85 0.01 -12.86 7.66
C ASN A 85 1.54 -12.85 7.49
N GLU A 86 2.03 -12.55 6.29
CA GLU A 86 3.47 -12.51 6.00
C GLU A 86 4.17 -11.32 6.67
N LEU A 87 3.49 -10.17 6.83
CA LEU A 87 3.96 -9.07 7.65
C LEU A 87 4.05 -9.45 9.13
N GLY A 88 3.12 -10.30 9.59
CA GLY A 88 2.94 -10.63 10.99
C GLY A 88 2.34 -9.49 11.82
N ASN A 89 1.90 -9.84 13.03
CA ASN A 89 1.08 -8.93 13.85
C ASN A 89 1.75 -7.60 14.18
N ALA A 90 3.06 -7.60 14.45
CA ALA A 90 3.77 -6.39 14.84
C ALA A 90 3.83 -5.36 13.70
N LYS A 91 4.31 -5.78 12.52
CA LYS A 91 4.40 -4.90 11.33
C LYS A 91 3.02 -4.49 10.83
N ALA A 92 2.06 -5.42 10.77
CA ALA A 92 0.69 -5.09 10.35
C ALA A 92 0.06 -4.01 11.24
N LYS A 93 0.18 -4.13 12.57
CA LYS A 93 -0.29 -3.09 13.50
C LYS A 93 0.43 -1.76 13.31
N GLN A 94 1.75 -1.79 13.17
CA GLN A 94 2.54 -0.58 12.98
C GLN A 94 2.13 0.15 11.69
N PHE A 95 1.99 -0.58 10.59
CA PHE A 95 1.48 -0.05 9.32
C PHE A 95 0.11 0.60 9.48
N LEU A 96 -0.86 -0.12 10.05
CA LEU A 96 -2.23 0.39 10.24
C LEU A 96 -2.27 1.62 11.15
N GLN A 97 -1.42 1.64 12.19
CA GLN A 97 -1.32 2.78 13.09
C GLN A 97 -0.76 4.02 12.37
N GLN A 98 0.30 3.87 11.58
CA GLN A 98 0.86 4.99 10.83
C GLN A 98 -0.08 5.48 9.73
N LEU A 99 -0.76 4.56 9.04
CA LEU A 99 -1.77 4.91 8.06
C LEU A 99 -2.89 5.72 8.71
N HIS A 100 -3.37 5.31 9.89
CA HIS A 100 -4.37 6.09 10.63
C HIS A 100 -3.87 7.51 10.97
N ILE A 101 -2.66 7.63 11.52
CA ILE A 101 -2.08 8.92 11.90
C ILE A 101 -2.00 9.84 10.68
N MET A 102 -1.48 9.33 9.56
CA MET A 102 -1.37 10.06 8.31
C MET A 102 -2.74 10.56 7.82
N LEU A 103 -3.76 9.69 7.82
CA LEU A 103 -5.12 10.05 7.40
C LEU A 103 -5.74 11.11 8.31
N GLN A 104 -5.52 11.05 9.62
CA GLN A 104 -5.96 12.11 10.54
C GLN A 104 -5.22 13.41 10.29
N SER A 105 -3.90 13.38 10.12
CA SER A 105 -3.10 14.57 9.81
C SER A 105 -3.56 15.27 8.53
N ILE A 106 -3.94 14.52 7.50
CA ILE A 106 -4.53 15.10 6.29
C ILE A 106 -5.89 15.69 6.59
N LYS A 107 -6.79 14.93 7.21
CA LYS A 107 -8.14 15.39 7.53
C LYS A 107 -8.13 16.70 8.33
N ASP A 108 -7.25 16.78 9.33
CA ASP A 108 -7.13 17.92 10.24
C ASP A 108 -6.35 19.09 9.63
N GLY A 109 -5.72 18.90 8.47
CA GLY A 109 -4.92 19.96 7.84
C GLY A 109 -3.54 20.14 8.47
N THR A 110 -3.09 19.19 9.29
CA THR A 110 -1.85 19.28 10.10
C THR A 110 -0.68 18.53 9.47
N LEU A 111 -0.87 17.95 8.29
CA LEU A 111 0.20 17.26 7.58
C LEU A 111 1.37 18.21 7.30
N THR A 112 2.54 17.92 7.86
CA THR A 112 3.73 18.80 7.76
C THR A 112 4.18 18.98 6.31
N SER A 113 4.01 17.96 5.47
CA SER A 113 4.34 18.03 4.06
C SER A 113 3.43 18.95 3.23
N PHE A 114 2.33 19.52 3.76
CA PHE A 114 1.55 20.56 3.06
C PHE A 114 2.32 21.86 2.80
N SER A 115 3.44 22.06 3.49
CA SER A 115 4.39 23.15 3.27
C SER A 115 5.52 22.80 2.28
N SER A 116 5.52 21.58 1.74
CA SER A 116 6.53 21.15 0.75
C SER A 116 6.22 21.66 -0.65
N ALA A 117 7.24 21.64 -1.52
CA ALA A 117 7.14 22.09 -2.91
C ALA A 117 5.99 21.42 -3.70
N ASN A 118 5.63 20.18 -3.33
CA ASN A 118 4.57 19.40 -3.98
C ASN A 118 3.15 19.95 -3.77
N PHE A 119 2.98 20.92 -2.86
CA PHE A 119 1.70 21.55 -2.56
C PHE A 119 1.73 23.08 -2.71
N ASN A 120 2.86 23.65 -3.16
CA ASN A 120 3.00 25.10 -3.29
C ASN A 120 2.21 25.68 -4.48
N ASP A 121 1.84 24.83 -5.45
CA ASP A 121 0.93 25.18 -6.55
C ASP A 121 -0.54 25.23 -6.12
N LEU A 122 -0.87 24.69 -4.94
CA LEU A 122 -2.23 24.67 -4.40
C LEU A 122 -2.43 25.77 -3.36
N GLN A 123 -3.41 26.64 -3.60
CA GLN A 123 -3.70 27.75 -2.69
C GLN A 123 -4.65 27.36 -1.55
N ASN A 124 -5.56 26.41 -1.76
CA ASN A 124 -6.55 26.01 -0.76
C ASN A 124 -6.14 24.72 -0.03
N LEU A 125 -6.32 24.71 1.29
CA LEU A 125 -6.11 23.55 2.16
C LEU A 125 -6.87 22.32 1.67
N GLU A 126 -8.13 22.45 1.25
CA GLU A 126 -8.93 21.29 0.83
C GLU A 126 -8.36 20.61 -0.43
N GLN A 127 -7.80 21.38 -1.37
CA GLN A 127 -7.12 20.81 -2.52
C GLN A 127 -5.83 20.09 -2.11
N LYS A 128 -5.10 20.63 -1.12
CA LYS A 128 -3.90 19.96 -0.58
C LYS A 128 -4.26 18.64 0.08
N LYS A 129 -5.35 18.60 0.86
CA LYS A 129 -5.86 17.37 1.47
C LYS A 129 -6.25 16.35 0.42
N GLU A 130 -7.01 16.77 -0.59
CA GLU A 130 -7.41 15.88 -1.69
C GLU A 130 -6.21 15.30 -2.40
N ARG A 131 -5.21 16.14 -2.76
CA ARG A 131 -3.99 15.67 -3.42
C ARG A 131 -3.20 14.70 -2.54
N ALA A 132 -3.03 15.00 -1.25
CA ALA A 132 -2.31 14.10 -0.34
C ALA A 132 -3.03 12.75 -0.19
N LEU A 133 -4.35 12.75 -0.08
CA LEU A 133 -5.15 11.51 -0.08
C LEU A 133 -4.98 10.73 -1.39
N GLN A 134 -5.04 11.42 -2.53
CA GLN A 134 -4.82 10.78 -3.83
C GLN A 134 -3.42 10.15 -3.92
N SER A 135 -2.38 10.83 -3.43
CA SER A 135 -1.01 10.33 -3.47
C SER A 135 -0.79 9.12 -2.55
N ILE A 136 -1.28 9.17 -1.30
CA ILE A 136 -1.21 8.01 -0.38
C ILE A 136 -1.96 6.81 -0.95
N ASN A 137 -3.15 7.03 -1.49
CA ASN A 137 -3.95 5.94 -2.01
C ASN A 137 -3.34 5.32 -3.26
N GLY A 138 -2.75 6.16 -4.13
CA GLY A 138 -1.96 5.70 -5.26
C GLY A 138 -0.81 4.81 -4.82
N GLU A 139 -0.05 5.23 -3.80
CA GLU A 139 1.10 4.47 -3.29
C GLU A 139 0.69 3.16 -2.62
N LEU A 140 -0.34 3.19 -1.76
CA LEU A 140 -0.91 2.00 -1.12
C LEU A 140 -1.37 0.97 -2.18
N TYR A 141 -2.02 1.45 -3.24
CA TYR A 141 -2.48 0.63 -4.34
C TYR A 141 -1.29 0.03 -5.11
N VAL A 142 -0.33 0.85 -5.53
CA VAL A 142 0.88 0.42 -6.26
C VAL A 142 1.63 -0.65 -5.49
N GLU A 143 1.99 -0.39 -4.23
CA GLU A 143 2.84 -1.31 -3.47
C GLU A 143 2.13 -2.62 -3.14
N TYR A 144 0.83 -2.58 -2.86
CA TYR A 144 0.03 -3.81 -2.71
C TYR A 144 0.04 -4.63 -3.99
N TYR A 145 -0.26 -4.01 -5.15
CA TYR A 145 -0.33 -4.75 -6.39
C TYR A 145 1.04 -5.20 -6.90
N PHE A 146 2.12 -4.48 -6.58
CA PHE A 146 3.48 -4.97 -6.78
C PHE A 146 3.78 -6.20 -5.94
N TYR A 147 3.32 -6.25 -4.69
CA TYR A 147 3.44 -7.45 -3.85
C TYR A 147 2.69 -8.64 -4.47
N ILE A 148 1.40 -8.51 -4.82
CA ILE A 148 0.63 -9.67 -5.31
C ILE A 148 1.16 -10.21 -6.65
N ASN A 149 1.73 -9.33 -7.49
CA ASN A 149 2.34 -9.71 -8.75
C ASN A 149 3.78 -10.24 -8.59
N GLY A 150 4.28 -10.34 -7.35
CA GLY A 150 5.62 -10.82 -7.03
C GLY A 150 6.73 -9.94 -7.64
N ILE A 151 6.46 -8.64 -7.75
CA ILE A 151 7.44 -7.58 -8.07
C ILE A 151 8.11 -7.12 -6.77
N SER A 152 7.33 -7.04 -5.70
CA SER A 152 7.78 -6.73 -4.34
C SER A 152 7.58 -7.95 -3.42
N ASN A 153 8.18 -7.89 -2.23
CA ASN A 153 7.98 -8.85 -1.15
C ASN A 153 7.34 -8.12 0.06
N PRO A 154 6.88 -8.83 1.10
CA PRO A 154 6.23 -8.21 2.26
C PRO A 154 7.09 -7.17 2.99
N ASP A 155 8.40 -7.42 3.11
CA ASP A 155 9.33 -6.50 3.77
C ASP A 155 9.52 -5.22 2.95
N ASN A 156 9.70 -5.33 1.64
CA ASN A 156 9.80 -4.20 0.71
C ASN A 156 8.50 -3.39 0.69
N PHE A 157 7.33 -4.04 0.66
CA PHE A 157 6.03 -3.38 0.80
C PHE A 157 5.99 -2.55 2.09
N PHE A 158 6.35 -3.18 3.21
CA PHE A 158 6.31 -2.53 4.51
C PHE A 158 7.29 -1.34 4.58
N GLU A 159 8.54 -1.52 4.18
CA GLU A 159 9.57 -0.49 4.26
C GLU A 159 9.19 0.75 3.44
N LYS A 160 8.77 0.55 2.18
CA LYS A 160 8.37 1.66 1.31
C LYS A 160 7.15 2.40 1.81
N ILE A 161 6.08 1.68 2.17
CA ILE A 161 4.86 2.32 2.69
C ILE A 161 5.15 3.02 4.01
N MET A 162 5.96 2.44 4.88
CA MET A 162 6.32 3.07 6.15
C MET A 162 7.23 4.29 5.96
N GLU A 163 8.07 4.32 4.94
CA GLU A 163 8.83 5.52 4.55
C GLU A 163 7.89 6.61 4.06
N TYR A 164 6.95 6.26 3.19
CA TYR A 164 5.95 7.17 2.65
C TYR A 164 5.01 7.74 3.72
N LEU A 165 4.63 6.93 4.71
CA LEU A 165 3.74 7.37 5.79
C LEU A 165 4.45 8.20 6.88
N LYS A 166 5.76 8.46 6.76
CA LYS A 166 6.50 9.35 7.68
C LYS A 166 6.53 10.82 7.23
N THR A 167 6.19 11.13 5.98
CA THR A 167 6.31 12.46 5.36
C THR A 167 5.06 13.32 5.49
#